data_AF-A0A238YDW5-F1
#
_entry.id   AF-A0A238YDW5-F1
#
_cell.length_a   1.000
_cell.length_b   1.000
_cell.length_c   1.000
_cell.angle_alpha   90.00
_cell.angle_beta   90.00
_cell.angle_gamma   90.00
#
_symmetry.space_group_name_H-M   'P 1'
#
loop_
_entity.id
_entity.type
_entity.pdbx_description
1 polymer ?
#
loop_
_entity_poly.entity_id
_entity_poly.type
_entity_poly.pdbx_seq_one_letter_code
_entity_poly.pdbx_strand_id
1 'polypeptide(L)'
;MRILFFAVALAGTLLGSCSEAQTQHSEDKQKQEKSGKKKGKKGKDGADIPNLTKVGTLSGVPESSGLALTGQAGTFFTHGDDGTQPIIYKVSTTGKTLAQLDIPVKSHDWESITRDQSGNIYIGDVGNNNNDRRDLVLYRLNPENVSVVQEIHLKYPDQRDFPPSKEERNFDCEATLWHDGKVYLFTKDRAQEQTSKVYSVPDRPGTYTAQQVTSIAIPGQVTDAALSPNGRRLVLLARQEMFVLEGNSFAEILKATPRQISLKGAGQTEGAVFTDNNTLYISSEQGSLYTYTF
;
A
#
# COMPACT_ATOMS: atom_id res chain seq x y z
N MET A 1 -49.06 -11.22 45.69
CA MET A 1 -50.07 -10.42 46.42
C MET A 1 -50.39 -9.19 45.58
N ARG A 2 -51.62 -9.13 45.02
CA ARG A 2 -52.29 -8.02 44.26
C ARG A 2 -51.61 -7.61 42.92
N ILE A 3 -52.12 -7.81 41.70
CA ILE A 3 -53.46 -7.76 41.05
C ILE A 3 -54.13 -6.38 41.07
N LEU A 4 -54.24 -5.74 39.88
CA LEU A 4 -55.44 -5.23 39.16
C LEU A 4 -54.91 -4.40 37.94
N PHE A 5 -55.20 -4.61 36.64
CA PHE A 5 -56.38 -4.81 35.78
C PHE A 5 -57.24 -3.58 35.42
N PHE A 6 -57.74 -3.62 34.16
CA PHE A 6 -58.65 -2.77 33.35
C PHE A 6 -57.95 -1.86 32.31
N ALA A 7 -58.02 -2.04 30.97
CA ALA A 7 -58.96 -2.59 29.96
C ALA A 7 -60.03 -1.61 29.43
N VAL A 8 -60.42 -1.87 28.14
CA VAL A 8 -61.44 -1.28 27.24
C VAL A 8 -60.81 -0.43 26.11
N ALA A 9 -60.78 -0.75 24.80
CA ALA A 9 -61.61 -1.49 23.81
C ALA A 9 -62.65 -0.64 23.03
N LEU A 10 -62.52 -0.59 21.68
CA LEU A 10 -63.52 -0.66 20.57
C LEU A 10 -62.84 -0.13 19.28
N ALA A 11 -62.62 -0.89 18.20
CA ALA A 11 -63.50 -1.57 17.23
C ALA A 11 -64.15 -0.63 16.19
N GLY A 12 -63.96 -0.96 14.91
CA GLY A 12 -64.60 -0.31 13.76
C GLY A 12 -64.07 -0.83 12.41
N THR A 13 -64.62 -1.95 11.95
CA THR A 13 -64.50 -2.52 10.59
C THR A 13 -65.32 -1.74 9.58
N LEU A 14 -64.95 -1.72 8.29
CA LEU A 14 -65.91 -1.80 7.15
C LEU A 14 -65.20 -2.25 5.85
N LEU A 15 -65.96 -3.04 5.08
CA LEU A 15 -65.64 -3.77 3.84
C LEU A 15 -66.11 -3.03 2.58
N GLY A 16 -65.64 -3.48 1.40
CA GLY A 16 -66.25 -3.28 0.07
C GLY A 16 -65.20 -2.93 -1.00
N SER A 17 -64.75 -3.80 -1.90
CA SER A 17 -65.39 -4.63 -2.95
C SER A 17 -65.74 -3.87 -4.25
N CYS A 18 -65.12 -4.36 -5.35
CA CYS A 18 -65.48 -4.39 -6.78
C CYS A 18 -66.13 -3.18 -7.49
N SER A 19 -65.59 -2.80 -8.67
CA SER A 19 -66.16 -3.22 -9.97
C SER A 19 -65.52 -2.48 -11.16
N GLU A 20 -65.36 -3.22 -12.26
CA GLU A 20 -65.02 -2.77 -13.61
C GLU A 20 -66.10 -1.86 -14.23
N ALA A 21 -65.71 -1.02 -15.18
CA ALA A 21 -66.52 -0.66 -16.36
C ALA A 21 -65.64 -0.08 -17.49
N GLN A 22 -65.87 -0.60 -18.70
CA GLN A 22 -65.20 -0.32 -19.97
C GLN A 22 -65.68 0.96 -20.70
N THR A 23 -65.03 1.22 -21.84
CA THR A 23 -65.45 1.91 -23.09
C THR A 23 -64.92 3.35 -23.26
N GLN A 24 -64.45 3.83 -24.43
CA GLN A 24 -64.22 3.31 -25.78
C GLN A 24 -63.41 4.37 -26.56
N HIS A 25 -62.67 3.93 -27.60
CA HIS A 25 -62.25 4.63 -28.83
C HIS A 25 -61.51 6.00 -28.79
N SER A 26 -60.30 6.03 -29.34
CA SER A 26 -60.06 6.41 -30.75
C SER A 26 -58.55 6.42 -31.13
N GLU A 27 -58.24 5.64 -32.17
CA GLU A 27 -57.36 5.90 -33.31
C GLU A 27 -55.96 6.55 -33.16
N ASP A 28 -54.96 5.72 -33.49
CA ASP A 28 -54.02 5.91 -34.62
C ASP A 28 -52.70 6.68 -34.37
N LYS A 29 -51.59 5.91 -34.30
CA LYS A 29 -50.47 5.97 -35.27
C LYS A 29 -49.31 5.06 -34.87
N GLN A 30 -48.97 4.15 -35.79
CA GLN A 30 -47.73 3.37 -35.79
C GLN A 30 -46.48 4.28 -35.80
N LYS A 31 -45.46 3.91 -35.02
CA LYS A 31 -44.05 4.11 -35.41
C LYS A 31 -43.15 3.03 -34.80
N GLN A 32 -42.41 2.39 -35.70
CA GLN A 32 -41.46 1.31 -35.50
C GLN A 32 -40.35 1.66 -34.52
N GLU A 33 -40.13 0.81 -33.51
CA GLU A 33 -38.88 0.76 -32.76
C GLU A 33 -37.80 0.04 -33.58
N LYS A 34 -36.74 0.76 -33.96
CA LYS A 34 -35.48 0.16 -34.42
C LYS A 34 -34.57 -0.01 -33.21
N SER A 35 -34.21 -1.26 -32.91
CA SER A 35 -33.21 -1.64 -31.94
C SER A 35 -31.81 -1.17 -32.38
N GLY A 36 -31.36 -0.07 -31.77
CA GLY A 36 -29.99 0.45 -31.91
C GLY A 36 -29.06 -0.19 -30.88
N LYS A 37 -28.29 -1.19 -31.30
CA LYS A 37 -27.20 -1.83 -30.55
C LYS A 37 -26.12 -0.78 -30.22
N LYS A 38 -26.16 -0.17 -29.03
CA LYS A 38 -25.07 0.67 -28.50
C LYS A 38 -23.87 -0.24 -28.22
N LYS A 39 -22.90 -0.27 -29.15
CA LYS A 39 -21.54 -0.74 -28.86
C LYS A 39 -20.99 0.15 -27.74
N GLY A 40 -20.77 -0.44 -26.57
CA GLY A 40 -20.04 0.19 -25.47
C GLY A 40 -18.69 0.68 -26.00
N LYS A 41 -18.49 1.99 -25.95
CA LYS A 41 -17.21 2.63 -26.19
C LYS A 41 -16.34 2.24 -24.98
N LYS A 42 -15.44 1.27 -25.14
CA LYS A 42 -14.38 1.02 -24.16
C LYS A 42 -13.68 2.36 -23.92
N GLY A 43 -13.73 2.87 -22.70
CA GLY A 43 -12.93 3.99 -22.28
C GLY A 43 -11.46 3.67 -22.56
N LYS A 44 -10.79 4.54 -23.29
CA LYS A 44 -9.34 4.62 -23.25
C LYS A 44 -9.01 5.28 -21.91
N ASP A 45 -8.81 4.47 -20.88
CA ASP A 45 -8.32 4.95 -19.60
C ASP A 45 -6.79 5.01 -19.65
N GLY A 46 -6.24 6.17 -19.29
CA GLY A 46 -4.80 6.42 -19.11
C GLY A 46 -4.11 7.03 -20.32
N ALA A 47 -3.51 8.22 -20.12
CA ALA A 47 -2.42 8.66 -20.99
C ALA A 47 -1.26 7.68 -20.82
N ASP A 48 -0.57 7.32 -21.90
CA ASP A 48 0.62 6.48 -21.84
C ASP A 48 1.70 7.21 -21.00
N ILE A 49 2.03 6.69 -19.82
CA ILE A 49 3.14 7.18 -19.01
C ILE A 49 4.44 6.65 -19.63
N PRO A 50 5.36 7.52 -20.10
CA PRO A 50 6.60 7.06 -20.72
C PRO A 50 7.36 6.07 -19.83
N ASN A 51 7.86 5.00 -20.46
CA ASN A 51 8.62 3.92 -19.84
C ASN A 51 7.88 3.07 -18.80
N LEU A 52 6.61 3.36 -18.50
CA LEU A 52 5.79 2.54 -17.61
C LEU A 52 4.93 1.56 -18.42
N THR A 53 5.08 0.27 -18.16
CA THR A 53 4.29 -0.78 -18.83
C THR A 53 3.57 -1.62 -17.78
N LYS A 54 2.25 -1.78 -17.90
CA LYS A 54 1.52 -2.74 -17.06
C LYS A 54 1.85 -4.16 -17.52
N VAL A 55 2.39 -4.98 -16.62
CA VAL A 55 2.85 -6.35 -16.90
C VAL A 55 1.95 -7.41 -16.27
N GLY A 56 1.10 -7.03 -15.33
CA GLY A 56 0.22 -7.98 -14.67
C GLY A 56 -0.72 -7.37 -13.64
N THR A 57 -1.33 -8.26 -12.87
CA THR A 57 -2.17 -7.94 -11.72
C THR A 57 -1.88 -8.96 -10.62
N LEU A 58 -1.60 -8.49 -9.42
CA LEU A 58 -1.48 -9.29 -8.21
C LEU A 58 -2.82 -9.94 -7.89
N SER A 59 -2.87 -11.27 -7.92
CA SER A 59 -4.09 -12.03 -7.66
C SER A 59 -4.08 -12.64 -6.27
N GLY A 60 -5.11 -12.32 -5.48
CA GLY A 60 -5.28 -12.88 -4.13
C GLY A 60 -4.38 -12.24 -3.06
N VAL A 61 -3.80 -11.07 -3.34
CA VAL A 61 -3.13 -10.22 -2.35
C VAL A 61 -4.09 -9.05 -2.05
N PRO A 62 -4.64 -8.96 -0.83
CA PRO A 62 -5.50 -7.83 -0.45
C PRO A 62 -4.63 -6.58 -0.25
N GLU A 63 -4.88 -5.51 -1.02
CA GLU A 63 -4.20 -4.22 -0.87
C GLU A 63 -2.68 -4.36 -0.75
N SER A 64 -2.03 -4.76 -1.86
CA SER A 64 -0.59 -5.04 -1.85
C SER A 64 0.21 -3.84 -1.38
N SER A 65 1.04 -4.06 -0.36
CA SER A 65 1.97 -3.10 0.22
C SER A 65 3.38 -3.70 0.23
N GLY A 66 4.36 -2.98 -0.32
CA GLY A 66 5.76 -3.40 -0.46
C GLY A 66 6.06 -4.47 -1.52
N LEU A 67 7.29 -4.42 -2.07
CA LEU A 67 7.88 -5.49 -2.91
C LEU A 67 9.32 -5.80 -2.53
N ALA A 68 9.67 -7.08 -2.47
CA ALA A 68 11.06 -7.53 -2.30
C ALA A 68 11.41 -8.67 -3.26
N LEU A 69 12.69 -8.80 -3.63
CA LEU A 69 13.16 -9.96 -4.37
C LEU A 69 13.08 -11.21 -3.49
N THR A 70 12.74 -12.36 -4.06
CA THR A 70 12.84 -13.64 -3.33
C THR A 70 14.25 -14.24 -3.36
N GLY A 71 15.11 -13.73 -4.25
CA GLY A 71 16.37 -14.38 -4.64
C GLY A 71 16.22 -15.37 -5.80
N GLN A 72 14.99 -15.73 -6.19
CA GLN A 72 14.70 -16.52 -7.38
C GLN A 72 14.21 -15.61 -8.51
N ALA A 73 14.87 -15.71 -9.67
CA ALA A 73 14.54 -14.90 -10.84
C ALA A 73 13.06 -15.02 -11.21
N GLY A 74 12.43 -13.89 -11.52
CA GLY A 74 11.03 -13.83 -11.94
C GLY A 74 10.01 -13.93 -10.80
N THR A 75 10.43 -13.80 -9.53
CA THR A 75 9.51 -13.84 -8.39
C THR A 75 9.80 -12.75 -7.35
N PHE A 76 8.74 -12.27 -6.72
CA PHE A 76 8.76 -11.25 -5.67
C PHE A 76 8.05 -11.72 -4.41
N PHE A 77 8.40 -11.15 -3.27
CA PHE A 77 7.59 -11.15 -2.07
C PHE A 77 6.80 -9.84 -1.98
N THR A 78 5.58 -9.92 -1.46
CA THR A 78 4.72 -8.79 -1.08
C THR A 78 3.85 -9.20 0.11
N HIS A 79 3.17 -8.25 0.75
CA HIS A 79 2.16 -8.51 1.75
C HIS A 79 0.91 -7.68 1.47
N GLY A 80 -0.16 -7.95 2.22
CA GLY A 80 -1.28 -7.02 2.28
C GLY A 80 -1.03 -5.91 3.29
N ASP A 81 -1.81 -4.84 3.18
CA ASP A 81 -1.76 -3.66 4.04
C ASP A 81 -2.38 -3.91 5.44
N ASP A 82 -2.59 -2.84 6.22
CA ASP A 82 -3.23 -2.84 7.54
C ASP A 82 -4.52 -3.68 7.60
N GLY A 83 -4.72 -4.34 8.74
CA GLY A 83 -5.89 -5.18 9.01
C GLY A 83 -5.88 -6.53 8.29
N THR A 84 -4.86 -6.83 7.47
CA THR A 84 -4.71 -8.13 6.81
C THR A 84 -4.01 -9.15 7.70
N GLN A 85 -4.12 -10.43 7.34
CA GLN A 85 -3.40 -11.49 8.02
C GLN A 85 -1.89 -11.37 7.75
N PRO A 86 -1.00 -11.70 8.72
CA PRO A 86 0.46 -11.60 8.58
C PRO A 86 1.02 -12.66 7.63
N ILE A 87 0.72 -12.51 6.34
CA ILE A 87 1.06 -13.45 5.27
C ILE A 87 1.97 -12.74 4.27
N ILE A 88 3.11 -13.37 3.99
CA ILE A 88 3.94 -13.00 2.84
C ILE A 88 3.52 -13.82 1.62
N TYR A 89 3.20 -13.13 0.53
CA TYR A 89 2.85 -13.73 -0.74
C TYR A 89 4.07 -13.76 -1.65
N LYS A 90 4.41 -14.94 -2.15
CA LYS A 90 5.36 -15.08 -3.26
C LYS A 90 4.59 -14.98 -4.56
N VAL A 91 4.94 -14.02 -5.42
CA VAL A 91 4.25 -13.75 -6.69
C VAL A 91 5.22 -13.83 -7.88
N SER A 92 4.71 -14.12 -9.08
CA SER A 92 5.47 -14.02 -10.33
C SER A 92 5.58 -12.58 -10.83
N THR A 93 6.40 -12.36 -11.86
CA THR A 93 6.48 -11.08 -12.61
C THR A 93 5.20 -10.66 -13.33
N THR A 94 4.19 -11.53 -13.38
CA THR A 94 2.84 -11.23 -13.91
C THR A 94 1.80 -11.07 -12.80
N GLY A 95 2.21 -11.16 -11.54
CA GLY A 95 1.35 -11.02 -10.36
C GLY A 95 0.61 -12.29 -9.95
N LYS A 96 0.92 -13.46 -10.53
CA LYS A 96 0.33 -14.72 -10.08
C LYS A 96 0.91 -15.11 -8.72
N THR A 97 0.06 -15.33 -7.71
CA THR A 97 0.47 -15.92 -6.43
C THR A 97 0.94 -17.37 -6.63
N LEU A 98 2.16 -17.65 -6.16
CA LEU A 98 2.88 -18.92 -6.28
C LEU A 98 2.96 -19.65 -4.93
N ALA A 99 3.05 -18.91 -3.83
CA ALA A 99 3.04 -19.45 -2.47
C ALA A 99 2.59 -18.38 -1.47
N GLN A 100 2.17 -18.82 -0.29
CA GLN A 100 1.87 -17.99 0.88
C GLN A 100 2.70 -18.49 2.06
N LEU A 101 3.20 -17.56 2.86
CA LEU A 101 3.99 -17.84 4.05
C LEU A 101 3.31 -17.17 5.25
N ASP A 102 2.67 -17.97 6.10
CA ASP A 102 2.11 -17.48 7.36
C ASP A 102 3.25 -17.14 8.32
N ILE A 103 3.32 -15.88 8.74
CA ILE A 103 4.35 -15.39 9.65
C ILE A 103 3.76 -15.42 11.08
N PRO A 104 4.41 -16.10 12.05
CA PRO A 104 3.85 -16.34 13.37
C PRO A 104 3.99 -15.12 14.31
N VAL A 105 3.53 -13.95 13.87
CA VAL A 105 3.54 -12.69 14.63
C VAL A 105 2.16 -12.05 14.61
N LYS A 106 1.98 -11.00 15.41
CA LYS A 106 0.81 -10.12 15.27
C LYS A 106 1.20 -9.00 14.31
N SER A 107 0.35 -8.75 13.31
CA SER A 107 0.43 -7.54 12.50
C SER A 107 -0.39 -6.44 13.17
N HIS A 108 0.24 -5.29 13.41
CA HIS A 108 -0.46 -4.07 13.82
C HIS A 108 -0.65 -3.11 12.66
N ASP A 109 0.40 -2.80 11.90
CA ASP A 109 0.37 -1.91 10.73
C ASP A 109 1.58 -2.22 9.81
N TRP A 110 1.43 -3.25 8.96
CA TRP A 110 2.49 -3.72 8.06
C TRP A 110 2.52 -2.89 6.78
N GLU A 111 3.64 -2.19 6.57
CA GLU A 111 3.70 -1.18 5.50
C GLU A 111 4.80 -1.43 4.47
N SER A 112 5.79 -2.28 4.78
CA SER A 112 6.91 -2.47 3.86
C SER A 112 7.64 -3.78 4.06
N ILE A 113 8.31 -4.22 2.99
CA ILE A 113 9.19 -5.37 2.99
C ILE A 113 10.48 -5.09 2.22
N THR A 114 11.61 -5.45 2.82
CA THR A 114 12.92 -5.36 2.17
C THR A 114 13.74 -6.62 2.44
N ARG A 115 14.88 -6.78 1.75
CA ARG A 115 15.71 -8.00 1.84
C ARG A 115 17.19 -7.66 1.90
N ASP A 116 17.92 -8.37 2.76
CA ASP A 116 19.38 -8.26 2.82
C ASP A 116 20.10 -9.15 1.78
N GLN A 117 21.42 -8.97 1.68
CA GLN A 117 22.25 -9.78 0.79
C GLN A 117 22.32 -11.26 1.18
N SER A 118 22.07 -11.60 2.46
CA SER A 118 22.04 -12.99 2.94
C SER A 118 20.70 -13.67 2.68
N GLY A 119 19.69 -12.91 2.26
CA GLY A 119 18.36 -13.38 1.93
C GLY A 119 17.35 -13.36 3.06
N ASN A 120 17.67 -12.75 4.20
CA ASN A 120 16.64 -12.46 5.21
C ASN A 120 15.75 -11.34 4.70
N ILE A 121 14.46 -11.45 5.00
CA ILE A 121 13.50 -10.39 4.77
C ILE A 121 13.26 -9.61 6.06
N TYR A 122 12.94 -8.33 5.90
CA TYR A 122 12.60 -7.40 6.96
C TYR A 122 11.22 -6.86 6.64
N ILE A 123 10.27 -7.07 7.54
CA ILE A 123 8.88 -6.62 7.40
C ILE A 123 8.68 -5.49 8.41
N GLY A 124 8.25 -4.33 7.93
CA GLY A 124 8.02 -3.16 8.76
C GLY A 124 6.61 -3.14 9.32
N ASP A 125 6.46 -3.49 10.60
CA ASP A 125 5.27 -3.18 11.39
C ASP A 125 5.49 -1.84 12.11
N VAL A 126 5.56 -0.81 11.27
CA VAL A 126 6.01 0.54 11.63
C VAL A 126 5.09 1.63 11.09
N GLY A 127 4.00 1.25 10.42
CA GLY A 127 2.89 2.14 10.13
C GLY A 127 2.37 2.76 11.42
N ASN A 128 2.10 4.05 11.35
CA ASN A 128 1.76 4.89 12.47
C ASN A 128 0.91 6.07 11.99
N ASN A 129 -0.16 5.75 11.27
CA ASN A 129 -1.15 6.67 10.70
C ASN A 129 -1.54 7.82 11.67
N ASN A 130 -1.78 7.49 12.95
CA ASN A 130 -2.16 8.46 13.98
C ASN A 130 -0.98 9.16 14.67
N ASN A 131 0.26 8.74 14.40
CA ASN A 131 1.51 9.24 14.98
C ASN A 131 1.57 9.06 16.52
N ASP A 132 0.89 8.06 17.07
CA ASP A 132 0.76 7.79 18.51
C ASP A 132 1.31 6.43 18.95
N ARG A 133 1.77 5.58 18.01
CA ARG A 133 2.37 4.28 18.33
C ARG A 133 3.73 4.38 19.01
N ARG A 134 3.96 3.45 19.95
CA ARG A 134 5.19 3.33 20.78
C ARG A 134 5.86 1.95 20.68
N ASP A 135 5.29 1.07 19.87
CA ASP A 135 5.59 -0.36 19.76
C ASP A 135 6.05 -0.72 18.33
N LEU A 136 6.69 0.23 17.64
CA LEU A 136 7.20 0.04 16.29
C LEU A 136 8.24 -1.09 16.27
N VAL A 137 8.12 -2.00 15.29
CA VAL A 137 8.99 -3.17 15.18
C VAL A 137 9.26 -3.53 13.71
N LEU A 138 10.50 -3.91 13.41
CA LEU A 138 10.83 -4.62 12.19
C LEU A 138 10.98 -6.11 12.52
N TYR A 139 10.23 -6.96 11.81
CA TYR A 139 10.38 -8.40 11.88
C TYR A 139 11.42 -8.87 10.87
N ARG A 140 12.45 -9.58 11.35
CA ARG A 140 13.51 -10.16 10.55
C ARG A 140 13.40 -11.67 10.56
N LEU A 141 13.35 -12.30 9.39
CA LEU A 141 13.30 -13.76 9.28
C LEU A 141 13.91 -14.26 7.96
N ASN A 142 14.31 -15.53 7.95
CA ASN A 142 14.67 -16.23 6.72
C ASN A 142 13.39 -16.82 6.11
N PRO A 143 13.02 -16.50 4.85
CA PRO A 143 11.80 -17.02 4.23
C PRO A 143 11.78 -18.54 4.05
N GLU A 144 12.93 -19.22 4.14
CA GLU A 144 13.03 -20.69 4.16
C GLU A 144 12.70 -21.30 5.54
N ASN A 145 12.73 -20.49 6.61
CA ASN A 145 12.36 -20.90 7.96
C ASN A 145 11.61 -19.79 8.71
N VAL A 146 10.33 -19.63 8.37
CA VAL A 146 9.46 -18.58 8.92
C VAL A 146 9.10 -18.77 10.40
N SER A 147 9.44 -19.92 11.00
CA SER A 147 9.19 -20.19 12.42
C SER A 147 10.10 -19.41 13.37
N VAL A 148 11.23 -18.89 12.87
CA VAL A 148 12.19 -18.12 13.64
C VAL A 148 12.13 -16.67 13.18
N VAL A 149 11.34 -15.88 13.90
CA VAL A 149 11.23 -14.43 13.70
C VAL A 149 12.02 -13.72 14.77
N GLN A 150 12.81 -12.73 14.36
CA GLN A 150 13.54 -11.86 15.26
C GLN A 150 12.99 -10.45 15.18
N GLU A 151 13.08 -9.71 16.28
CA GLU A 151 12.45 -8.39 16.40
C GLU A 151 13.50 -7.29 16.58
N ILE A 152 13.33 -6.21 15.83
CA ILE A 152 14.10 -4.98 15.93
C ILE A 152 13.11 -3.89 16.34
N HIS A 153 12.99 -3.66 17.64
CA HIS A 153 12.13 -2.59 18.15
C HIS A 153 12.81 -1.25 17.98
N LEU A 154 12.04 -0.23 17.64
CA LEU A 154 12.55 1.11 17.49
C LEU A 154 11.62 2.17 18.06
N LYS A 155 12.21 3.33 18.36
CA LYS A 155 11.52 4.59 18.59
C LYS A 155 12.24 5.71 17.87
N TYR A 156 11.50 6.72 17.43
CA TYR A 156 12.12 7.91 16.86
C TYR A 156 12.78 8.77 17.95
N PRO A 157 13.95 9.36 17.68
CA PRO A 157 14.67 10.18 18.65
C PRO A 157 13.95 11.50 18.98
N ASP A 158 13.11 11.99 18.06
CA ASP A 158 12.47 13.31 18.07
C ASP A 158 10.95 13.27 18.28
N GLN A 159 10.32 12.09 18.38
CA GLN A 159 8.91 11.96 18.75
C GLN A 159 8.74 12.04 20.27
N ARG A 160 8.41 13.23 20.77
CA ARG A 160 8.24 13.49 22.21
C ARG A 160 6.81 13.22 22.69
N ASP A 161 5.84 13.52 21.84
CA ASP A 161 4.41 13.39 22.09
C ASP A 161 3.79 12.32 21.18
N PHE A 162 2.71 11.70 21.66
CA PHE A 162 2.06 10.54 21.03
C PHE A 162 0.53 10.70 21.15
N PRO A 163 -0.14 11.37 20.18
CA PRO A 163 0.45 11.99 19.01
C PRO A 163 1.03 13.39 19.27
N PRO A 164 1.97 13.86 18.44
CA PRO A 164 2.38 15.27 18.45
C PRO A 164 1.26 16.17 17.88
N SER A 165 1.52 17.48 17.90
CA SER A 165 0.66 18.46 17.22
C SER A 165 0.49 18.11 15.74
N LYS A 166 -0.60 18.54 15.11
CA LYS A 166 -0.91 18.15 13.71
C LYS A 166 0.20 18.58 12.75
N GLU A 167 0.83 19.71 13.04
CA GLU A 167 1.90 20.33 12.29
C GLU A 167 3.23 19.56 12.38
N GLU A 168 3.35 18.64 13.34
CA GLU A 168 4.56 17.86 13.64
C GLU A 168 4.39 16.35 13.35
N ARG A 169 3.25 15.91 12.79
CA ARG A 169 2.94 14.51 12.47
C ARG A 169 3.74 13.98 11.28
N ASN A 170 5.02 13.71 11.52
CA ASN A 170 5.92 13.09 10.56
C ASN A 170 6.72 11.95 11.21
N PHE A 171 5.96 10.99 11.75
CA PHE A 171 6.41 9.78 12.45
C PHE A 171 5.64 8.52 12.00
N ASP A 172 4.90 8.65 10.91
CA ASP A 172 4.35 7.53 10.17
C ASP A 172 5.40 7.01 9.19
N CYS A 173 5.68 5.71 9.17
CA CYS A 173 6.70 5.14 8.31
C CYS A 173 6.09 4.06 7.45
N GLU A 174 6.20 4.26 6.14
CA GLU A 174 5.58 3.35 5.17
C GLU A 174 6.55 2.80 4.14
N ALA A 175 7.85 3.08 4.31
CA ALA A 175 8.86 2.56 3.42
C ALA A 175 10.11 2.19 4.20
N THR A 176 10.62 0.98 3.95
CA THR A 176 11.87 0.50 4.53
C THR A 176 12.81 -0.03 3.46
N LEU A 177 14.11 0.14 3.71
CA LEU A 177 15.16 -0.30 2.80
C LEU A 177 16.34 -0.85 3.59
N TRP A 178 16.72 -2.10 3.33
CA TRP A 178 17.97 -2.62 3.86
C TRP A 178 19.15 -2.15 2.98
N HIS A 179 20.19 -1.61 3.61
CA HIS A 179 21.45 -1.28 2.95
C HIS A 179 22.60 -1.31 3.95
N ASP A 180 23.68 -2.02 3.60
CA ASP A 180 24.97 -2.02 4.32
C ASP A 180 24.84 -2.24 5.85
N GLY A 181 24.11 -3.30 6.24
CA GLY A 181 23.95 -3.69 7.64
C GLY A 181 22.98 -2.82 8.45
N LYS A 182 22.19 -2.00 7.78
CA LYS A 182 21.16 -1.16 8.40
C LYS A 182 19.84 -1.30 7.67
N VAL A 183 18.75 -1.08 8.40
CA VAL A 183 17.44 -0.81 7.83
C VAL A 183 17.17 0.69 7.93
N TYR A 184 16.93 1.30 6.78
CA TYR A 184 16.51 2.69 6.65
C TYR A 184 14.99 2.77 6.61
N LEU A 185 14.44 3.78 7.27
CA LEU A 185 13.01 4.03 7.37
C LEU A 185 12.71 5.40 6.77
N PHE A 186 11.71 5.49 5.92
CA PHE A 186 11.29 6.72 5.25
C PHE A 186 9.86 7.04 5.68
N THR A 187 9.68 8.23 6.24
CA THR A 187 8.36 8.60 6.75
C THR A 187 7.41 9.09 5.67
N LYS A 188 6.13 8.83 5.91
CA LYS A 188 4.99 9.45 5.27
C LYS A 188 4.60 10.68 6.08
N ASP A 189 4.79 11.85 5.47
CA ASP A 189 4.48 13.12 6.13
C ASP A 189 2.97 13.30 6.25
N ARG A 190 2.42 13.06 7.44
CA ARG A 190 1.00 13.26 7.77
C ARG A 190 0.69 14.69 8.19
N ALA A 191 1.69 15.58 8.18
CA ALA A 191 1.54 16.99 8.48
C ALA A 191 1.48 17.82 7.18
N GLN A 192 2.63 18.04 6.55
CA GLN A 192 2.74 19.01 5.45
C GLN A 192 2.82 18.36 4.07
N GLU A 193 2.95 17.03 4.01
CA GLU A 193 3.11 16.25 2.77
C GLU A 193 4.27 16.76 1.89
N GLN A 194 5.36 17.21 2.53
CA GLN A 194 6.47 17.90 1.85
C GLN A 194 7.84 17.29 2.15
N THR A 195 7.96 16.44 3.16
CA THR A 195 9.26 15.93 3.59
C THR A 195 9.19 14.51 4.11
N SER A 196 10.01 13.61 3.58
CA SER A 196 10.24 12.30 4.20
C SER A 196 11.48 12.37 5.10
N LYS A 197 11.30 12.19 6.40
CA LYS A 197 12.42 12.00 7.33
C LYS A 197 13.00 10.61 7.09
N VAL A 198 14.33 10.52 7.11
CA VAL A 198 15.05 9.26 6.94
C VAL A 198 15.70 8.89 8.26
N TYR A 199 15.34 7.74 8.80
CA TYR A 199 15.97 7.16 9.98
C TYR A 199 16.72 5.89 9.63
N SER A 200 17.58 5.43 10.54
CA SER A 200 18.20 4.11 10.42
C SER A 200 18.32 3.41 11.77
N VAL A 201 18.27 2.07 11.71
CA VAL A 201 18.57 1.16 12.82
C VAL A 201 19.50 0.04 12.32
N PRO A 202 20.29 -0.59 13.21
CA PRO A 202 21.03 -1.81 12.87
C PRO A 202 20.08 -2.93 12.41
N ASP A 203 20.55 -3.80 11.53
CA ASP A 203 19.78 -4.93 10.98
C ASP A 203 19.74 -6.19 11.88
N ARG A 204 20.03 -6.01 13.17
CA ARG A 204 20.15 -7.09 14.15
C ARG A 204 19.14 -6.92 15.29
N PRO A 205 18.65 -8.03 15.89
CA PRO A 205 17.63 -7.96 16.92
C PRO A 205 18.02 -7.08 18.09
N GLY A 206 17.04 -6.39 18.68
CA GLY A 206 17.26 -5.51 19.82
C GLY A 206 16.27 -4.35 19.88
N THR A 207 16.52 -3.43 20.81
CA THR A 207 15.74 -2.20 20.98
C THR A 207 16.63 -1.00 20.74
N TYR A 208 16.21 -0.12 19.83
CA TYR A 208 17.02 1.02 19.40
C TYR A 208 16.24 2.32 19.50
N THR A 209 16.95 3.39 19.87
CA THR A 209 16.55 4.73 19.43
C THR A 209 17.10 4.88 18.01
N ALA A 210 16.22 5.12 17.03
CA ALA A 210 16.65 5.27 15.65
C ALA A 210 17.56 6.51 15.49
N GLN A 211 18.48 6.46 14.53
CA GLN A 211 19.27 7.61 14.15
C GLN A 211 18.57 8.36 13.02
N GLN A 212 18.21 9.63 13.22
CA GLN A 212 17.78 10.49 12.10
C GLN A 212 18.99 10.81 11.22
N VAL A 213 18.94 10.36 9.96
CA VAL A 213 20.03 10.47 8.99
C VAL A 213 19.93 11.76 8.19
N THR A 214 18.74 12.07 7.70
CA THR A 214 18.44 13.26 6.90
C THR A 214 16.92 13.50 6.83
N SER A 215 16.52 14.53 6.10
CA SER A 215 15.15 14.76 5.66
C SER A 215 15.17 15.11 4.17
N ILE A 216 14.41 14.37 3.36
CA ILE A 216 14.33 14.55 1.91
C ILE A 216 13.08 15.36 1.57
N ALA A 217 13.25 16.45 0.81
CA ALA A 217 12.13 17.22 0.29
C ALA A 217 11.39 16.42 -0.79
N ILE A 218 10.19 15.94 -0.46
CA ILE A 218 9.34 15.11 -1.31
C ILE A 218 7.93 15.69 -1.21
N PRO A 219 7.41 16.41 -2.23
CA PRO A 219 6.03 16.90 -2.25
C PRO A 219 5.06 15.73 -2.49
N GLY A 220 4.81 14.95 -1.45
CA GLY A 220 3.96 13.77 -1.46
C GLY A 220 4.12 12.92 -0.20
N GLN A 221 3.26 11.91 -0.11
CA GLN A 221 3.26 10.92 0.95
C GLN A 221 3.97 9.67 0.47
N VAL A 222 5.17 9.41 1.00
CA VAL A 222 5.98 8.25 0.64
C VAL A 222 5.23 6.96 1.00
N THR A 223 5.30 5.98 0.09
CA THR A 223 4.59 4.69 0.18
C THR A 223 5.51 3.48 -0.03
N ASP A 224 6.65 3.62 -0.71
CA ASP A 224 7.69 2.59 -0.70
C ASP A 224 9.06 3.16 -1.11
N ALA A 225 10.14 2.41 -0.86
CA ALA A 225 11.51 2.75 -1.23
C ALA A 225 12.26 1.58 -1.86
N ALA A 226 12.94 1.83 -2.99
CA ALA A 226 13.77 0.83 -3.67
C ALA A 226 15.14 1.39 -4.04
N LEU A 227 16.20 0.62 -3.78
CA LEU A 227 17.58 0.94 -4.18
C LEU A 227 18.02 0.03 -5.33
N SER A 228 18.60 0.61 -6.38
CA SER A 228 19.15 -0.15 -7.49
C SER A 228 20.32 -1.04 -7.01
N PRO A 229 20.55 -2.21 -7.64
CA PRO A 229 21.58 -3.15 -7.19
C PRO A 229 22.99 -2.57 -7.10
N ASN A 230 23.34 -1.61 -7.98
CA ASN A 230 24.62 -0.90 -7.94
C ASN A 230 24.72 0.19 -6.85
N GLY A 231 23.65 0.43 -6.08
CA GLY A 231 23.62 1.43 -5.01
C GLY A 231 23.68 2.88 -5.51
N ARG A 232 23.30 3.15 -6.76
CA ARG A 232 23.41 4.48 -7.40
C ARG A 232 22.08 5.20 -7.64
N ARG A 233 20.95 4.52 -7.47
CA ARG A 233 19.61 5.09 -7.64
C ARG A 233 18.66 4.64 -6.54
N LEU A 234 18.14 5.59 -5.79
CA LEU A 234 17.01 5.39 -4.89
C LEU A 234 15.73 5.87 -5.59
N VAL A 235 14.68 5.09 -5.47
CA VAL A 235 13.33 5.46 -5.84
C VAL A 235 12.50 5.53 -4.57
N LEU A 236 11.76 6.62 -4.41
CA LEU A 236 10.67 6.73 -3.44
C LEU A 236 9.37 6.81 -4.22
N LEU A 237 8.44 5.89 -3.95
CA LEU A 237 7.07 6.02 -4.42
C LEU A 237 6.30 6.96 -3.49
N ALA A 238 5.35 7.68 -4.05
CA ALA A 238 4.40 8.48 -3.30
C ALA A 238 3.04 8.48 -4.01
N ARG A 239 2.26 7.42 -3.80
CA ARG A 239 0.98 7.16 -4.48
C ARG A 239 1.08 7.21 -6.02
N GLN A 240 0.74 8.33 -6.65
CA GLN A 240 0.76 8.51 -8.11
C GLN A 240 1.99 9.27 -8.59
N GLU A 241 3.01 9.37 -7.75
CA GLU A 241 4.26 10.05 -8.07
C GLU A 241 5.44 9.12 -7.74
N MET A 242 6.53 9.29 -8.47
CA MET A 242 7.80 8.60 -8.25
C MET A 242 8.92 9.63 -8.20
N PHE A 243 9.75 9.53 -7.17
CA PHE A 243 10.88 10.41 -6.95
C PHE A 243 12.18 9.64 -7.10
N VAL A 244 13.03 10.07 -8.04
CA VAL A 244 14.28 9.39 -8.38
C VAL A 244 15.45 10.22 -7.90
N LEU A 245 16.29 9.62 -7.06
CA LEU A 245 17.50 10.22 -6.51
C LEU A 245 18.70 9.42 -7.00
N GLU A 246 19.72 10.10 -7.54
CA GLU A 246 20.91 9.45 -8.09
C GLU A 246 22.19 10.04 -7.49
N GLY A 247 23.22 9.19 -7.33
CA GLY A 247 24.51 9.56 -6.76
C GLY A 247 25.53 8.43 -6.92
N ASN A 248 26.81 8.70 -6.63
CA ASN A 248 27.86 7.68 -6.72
C ASN A 248 27.96 6.80 -5.47
N SER A 249 27.25 7.16 -4.40
CA SER A 249 27.11 6.40 -3.16
C SER A 249 25.75 6.64 -2.54
N PHE A 250 25.32 5.74 -1.64
CA PHE A 250 24.06 5.92 -0.92
C PHE A 250 24.01 7.22 -0.10
N ALA A 251 25.15 7.63 0.48
CA ALA A 251 25.25 8.89 1.21
C ALA A 251 25.08 10.14 0.31
N GLU A 252 25.51 10.06 -0.96
CA GLU A 252 25.26 11.11 -1.96
C GLU A 252 23.79 11.11 -2.40
N ILE A 253 23.21 9.93 -2.62
CA ILE A 253 21.81 9.76 -3.02
C ILE A 253 20.86 10.43 -2.01
N LEU A 254 21.06 10.20 -0.71
CA LEU A 254 20.24 10.79 0.35
C LEU A 254 20.33 12.33 0.44
N LYS A 255 21.25 12.96 -0.29
CA LYS A 255 21.42 14.42 -0.39
C LYS A 255 21.04 14.96 -1.77
N ALA A 256 20.74 14.08 -2.74
CA ALA A 256 20.42 14.48 -4.09
C ALA A 256 19.05 15.16 -4.15
N THR A 257 18.89 16.09 -5.09
CA THR A 257 17.57 16.66 -5.41
C THR A 257 16.75 15.63 -6.16
N PRO A 258 15.55 15.24 -5.67
CA PRO A 258 14.74 14.24 -6.35
C PRO A 258 14.22 14.73 -7.71
N ARG A 259 14.32 13.87 -8.72
CA ARG A 259 13.61 14.06 -9.99
C ARG A 259 12.22 13.44 -9.87
N GLN A 260 11.19 14.27 -9.93
CA GLN A 260 9.80 13.84 -9.88
C GLN A 260 9.32 13.32 -11.25
N ILE A 261 8.61 12.20 -11.23
CA ILE A 261 7.95 11.57 -12.39
C ILE A 261 6.50 11.29 -11.98
N SER A 262 5.55 11.84 -12.74
CA SER A 262 4.15 11.53 -12.51
C SER A 262 3.81 10.13 -13.02
N LEU A 263 3.17 9.35 -12.14
CA LEU A 263 2.57 8.04 -12.41
C LEU A 263 1.05 8.14 -12.45
N LYS A 264 0.49 9.32 -12.74
CA LYS A 264 -0.96 9.55 -12.77
C LYS A 264 -1.68 8.56 -13.67
N GLY A 265 -2.55 7.73 -13.06
CA GLY A 265 -3.27 6.65 -13.73
C GLY A 265 -2.75 5.23 -13.42
N ALA A 266 -1.61 5.10 -12.72
CA ALA A 266 -1.10 3.82 -12.23
C ALA A 266 -1.82 3.29 -10.97
N GLY A 267 -2.70 4.09 -10.38
CA GLY A 267 -3.32 3.79 -9.08
C GLY A 267 -2.47 4.31 -7.92
N GLN A 268 -2.81 3.90 -6.70
CA GLN A 268 -2.01 4.19 -5.51
C GLN A 268 -0.85 3.19 -5.47
N THR A 269 0.35 3.62 -5.84
CA THR A 269 1.54 2.75 -5.89
C THR A 269 2.14 2.59 -4.50
N GLU A 270 2.41 1.34 -4.13
CA GLU A 270 2.67 0.91 -2.74
C GLU A 270 3.83 -0.10 -2.65
N GLY A 271 4.37 -0.56 -3.78
CA GLY A 271 5.49 -1.49 -3.78
C GLY A 271 6.47 -1.20 -4.90
N ALA A 272 7.76 -1.27 -4.62
CA ALA A 272 8.85 -1.00 -5.55
C ALA A 272 10.00 -1.98 -5.36
N VAL A 273 10.47 -2.61 -6.44
CA VAL A 273 11.67 -3.47 -6.38
C VAL A 273 12.45 -3.42 -7.68
N PHE A 274 13.76 -3.20 -7.58
CA PHE A 274 14.66 -3.31 -8.73
C PHE A 274 14.97 -4.78 -9.04
N THR A 275 14.85 -5.15 -10.31
CA THR A 275 15.30 -6.47 -10.81
C THR A 275 16.69 -6.41 -11.44
N ASP A 276 17.07 -5.24 -11.93
CA ASP A 276 18.40 -4.88 -12.38
C ASP A 276 18.60 -3.35 -12.17
N ASN A 277 19.68 -2.77 -12.71
CA ASN A 277 19.96 -1.33 -12.55
C ASN A 277 19.01 -0.40 -13.34
N ASN A 278 18.23 -0.92 -14.27
CA ASN A 278 17.39 -0.17 -15.21
C ASN A 278 15.90 -0.55 -15.15
N THR A 279 15.55 -1.68 -14.54
CA THR A 279 14.17 -2.20 -14.50
C THR A 279 13.64 -2.21 -13.06
N LEU A 280 12.66 -1.35 -12.81
CA LEU A 280 11.92 -1.29 -11.55
C LEU A 280 10.54 -1.92 -11.73
N TYR A 281 10.16 -2.83 -10.85
CA TYR A 281 8.78 -3.29 -10.71
C TYR A 281 8.04 -2.41 -9.71
N ILE A 282 6.79 -2.06 -10.04
CA ILE A 282 5.92 -1.24 -9.20
C ILE A 282 4.58 -1.95 -9.02
N SER A 283 4.12 -2.13 -7.78
CA SER A 283 2.75 -2.56 -7.49
C SER A 283 1.87 -1.40 -7.04
N SER A 284 0.56 -1.55 -7.25
CA SER A 284 -0.46 -0.68 -6.66
C SER A 284 -1.32 -1.45 -5.67
N GLU A 285 -1.91 -0.72 -4.73
CA GLU A 285 -2.89 -1.20 -3.74
C GLU A 285 -4.06 -1.94 -4.44
N GLN A 286 -4.49 -1.43 -5.60
CA GLN A 286 -5.53 -2.05 -6.44
C GLN A 286 -5.06 -3.32 -7.19
N GLY A 287 -3.83 -3.77 -6.91
CA GLY A 287 -3.23 -4.98 -7.42
C GLY A 287 -2.60 -4.84 -8.81
N SER A 288 -2.49 -3.65 -9.41
CA SER A 288 -1.80 -3.55 -10.71
C SER A 288 -0.30 -3.73 -10.54
N LEU A 289 0.36 -4.43 -11.47
CA LEU A 289 1.81 -4.60 -11.50
C LEU A 289 2.39 -3.99 -12.78
N TYR A 290 3.40 -3.15 -12.63
CA TYR A 290 4.05 -2.41 -13.70
C TYR A 290 5.56 -2.66 -13.71
N THR A 291 6.18 -2.43 -14.87
CA THR A 291 7.62 -2.19 -14.98
C THR A 291 7.86 -0.75 -15.41
N TYR A 292 8.84 -0.10 -14.79
CA TYR A 292 9.40 1.17 -15.25
C TYR A 292 10.85 0.96 -15.71
N THR A 293 11.16 1.39 -16.93
CA THR A 293 12.51 1.31 -17.50
C THR A 293 13.20 2.68 -17.45
N PHE A 294 14.39 2.74 -16.86
CA PHE A 294 15.22 3.95 -16.75
C PHE A 294 16.12 4.19 -17.97
#